data_AF-A0A564Y5B4-F1
#
_entry.id   AF-A0A564Y5B4-F1
#
_cell.length_a   1.000
_cell.length_b   1.000
_cell.length_c   1.000
_cell.angle_alpha   90.00
_cell.angle_beta   90.00
_cell.angle_gamma   90.00
#
_symmetry.space_group_name_H-M   'P 1'
#
loop_
_entity.id
_entity.type
_entity.pdbx_description
1 polymer ?
#
loop_
_entity_poly.entity_id
_entity_poly.type
_entity_poly.pdbx_seq_one_letter_code
_entity_poly.pdbx_strand_id
1 'polypeptide(L)'
;MAAAPYINALARAFPQLPVIAIDVDEYLRYRWSLRVFYVPKLKIFVGDNVYREFNGTDTELDEIVDFVWRHLRIMPQGPVELRRSDFLGPIPNQILIRQTDVRFLPFVWTIFLLSVLYFVTSCLDLRRVRQHLSSLLKCPGHLLDRRDYRSERRNAAAYAALPSLPPPPSSASQTQSSVSTSTSTEPHPTAD
;
A
#
# COMPACT_ATOMS: atom_id res chain seq x y z
N MET A 1 -3.82 -44.61 5.40
CA MET A 1 -4.17 -44.03 4.09
C MET A 1 -4.83 -45.10 3.21
N ALA A 2 -6.07 -45.51 3.50
CA ALA A 2 -6.75 -46.57 2.73
C ALA A 2 -7.63 -46.04 1.58
N ALA A 3 -7.97 -44.75 1.59
CA ALA A 3 -8.99 -44.18 0.72
C ALA A 3 -8.48 -43.49 -0.56
N ALA A 4 -7.19 -43.16 -0.63
CA ALA A 4 -6.58 -42.55 -1.82
C ALA A 4 -6.89 -43.29 -3.13
N PRO A 5 -6.78 -44.63 -3.22
CA PRO A 5 -7.05 -45.32 -4.48
C PRO A 5 -8.53 -45.24 -4.92
N TYR A 6 -9.48 -45.15 -3.99
CA TYR A 6 -10.89 -44.97 -4.33
C TYR A 6 -11.16 -43.57 -4.92
N ILE A 7 -10.53 -42.53 -4.37
CA ILE A 7 -10.63 -41.17 -4.92
C ILE A 7 -9.98 -41.09 -6.31
N ASN A 8 -8.85 -41.76 -6.51
CA ASN A 8 -8.19 -41.86 -7.82
C ASN A 8 -9.07 -42.57 -8.85
N ALA A 9 -9.68 -43.71 -8.48
CA ALA A 9 -10.63 -44.41 -9.33
C ALA A 9 -11.86 -43.54 -9.67
N LEU A 10 -12.35 -42.77 -8.70
CA LEU A 10 -13.44 -41.80 -8.92
C LEU A 10 -13.05 -40.73 -9.94
N ALA A 11 -11.89 -40.09 -9.78
CA ALA A 11 -11.43 -39.05 -10.71
C ALA A 11 -11.26 -39.61 -12.14
N ARG A 12 -10.84 -40.87 -12.27
CA ARG A 12 -10.78 -41.56 -13.56
C ARG A 12 -12.16 -41.88 -14.14
N ALA A 13 -13.12 -42.26 -13.31
CA ALA A 13 -14.50 -42.56 -13.74
C ALA A 13 -15.26 -41.30 -14.18
N PHE A 14 -14.92 -40.14 -13.60
CA PHE A 14 -15.54 -38.84 -13.87
C PHE A 14 -14.52 -37.83 -14.44
N PRO A 15 -14.02 -38.02 -15.67
CA PRO A 15 -13.08 -37.08 -16.28
C PRO A 15 -13.66 -35.68 -16.49
N GLN A 16 -15.00 -35.54 -16.51
CA GLN A 16 -15.66 -34.24 -16.59
C GLN A 16 -15.64 -33.45 -15.26
N LEU A 17 -15.30 -34.08 -14.14
CA LEU A 17 -15.28 -33.44 -12.82
C LEU A 17 -13.83 -33.15 -12.43
N PRO A 18 -13.45 -31.88 -12.21
CA PRO A 18 -12.13 -31.55 -11.69
C PRO A 18 -12.02 -31.98 -10.24
N VAL A 19 -11.34 -33.11 -10.00
CA VAL A 19 -11.02 -33.60 -8.65
C VAL A 19 -9.64 -33.08 -8.27
N ILE A 20 -9.53 -32.48 -7.09
CA ILE A 20 -8.28 -31.94 -6.56
C ILE A 20 -8.08 -32.52 -5.16
N ALA A 21 -6.90 -33.08 -4.92
CA ALA A 21 -6.49 -33.47 -3.57
C ALA A 21 -5.87 -32.24 -2.89
N ILE A 22 -6.10 -32.07 -1.60
CA ILE A 22 -5.50 -30.99 -0.85
C ILE A 22 -4.82 -31.61 0.35
N ASP A 23 -3.54 -31.30 0.52
CA ASP A 23 -2.83 -31.71 1.71
C ASP A 23 -3.35 -30.91 2.92
N VAL A 24 -3.60 -31.64 4.01
CA VAL A 24 -4.17 -31.08 5.23
C VAL A 24 -3.19 -30.08 5.83
N ASP A 25 -1.89 -30.38 5.79
CA ASP A 25 -0.83 -29.52 6.33
C ASP A 25 -0.72 -28.20 5.55
N GLU A 26 -0.80 -28.27 4.21
CA GLU A 26 -0.78 -27.08 3.35
C GLU A 26 -2.02 -26.22 3.57
N TYR A 27 -3.21 -26.83 3.66
CA TYR A 27 -4.44 -26.06 3.83
C TYR A 27 -4.58 -25.45 5.23
N LEU A 28 -4.14 -26.16 6.28
CA LEU A 28 -4.11 -25.61 7.64
C LEU A 28 -3.23 -24.36 7.73
N ARG A 29 -2.18 -24.28 6.92
CA ARG A 29 -1.30 -23.11 6.84
C ARG A 29 -1.99 -21.87 6.28
N TYR A 30 -2.98 -22.03 5.38
CA TYR A 30 -3.68 -20.93 4.71
C TYR A 30 -5.08 -20.65 5.25
N ARG A 31 -5.77 -21.63 5.86
CA ARG A 31 -7.12 -21.50 6.40
C ARG A 31 -7.21 -22.15 7.78
N TRP A 32 -7.07 -21.32 8.82
CA TRP A 32 -7.14 -21.70 10.23
C TRP A 32 -8.48 -22.29 10.74
N SER A 33 -9.49 -22.48 9.88
CA SER A 33 -10.78 -23.05 10.33
C SER A 33 -11.33 -24.10 9.37
N LEU A 34 -10.49 -25.02 8.89
CA LEU A 34 -11.05 -26.30 8.47
C LEU A 34 -11.60 -26.99 9.72
N ARG A 35 -12.93 -27.05 9.84
CA ARG A 35 -13.60 -28.04 10.71
C ARG A 35 -13.42 -29.45 10.13
N VAL A 36 -12.17 -29.85 9.90
CA VAL A 36 -11.78 -31.17 9.42
C VAL A 36 -11.29 -31.93 10.63
N PHE A 37 -12.20 -32.68 11.24
CA PHE A 37 -11.91 -33.50 12.42
C PHE A 37 -11.30 -34.86 12.06
N TYR A 38 -11.41 -35.29 10.80
CA TYR A 38 -10.92 -36.57 10.30
C TYR A 38 -10.51 -36.46 8.83
N VAL A 39 -9.66 -37.38 8.35
CA VAL A 39 -9.12 -37.42 6.97
C VAL A 39 -9.31 -38.84 6.43
N PRO A 40 -9.74 -39.02 5.16
CA PRO A 40 -10.01 -38.01 4.14
C PRO A 40 -11.39 -37.35 4.27
N LYS A 41 -11.52 -36.13 3.73
CA LYS A 41 -12.79 -35.40 3.59
C LYS A 41 -13.06 -35.11 2.14
N LEU A 42 -14.24 -35.50 1.66
CA LEU A 42 -14.70 -35.20 0.31
C LEU A 42 -15.74 -34.08 0.35
N LYS A 43 -15.51 -33.02 -0.42
CA LYS A 43 -16.40 -31.86 -0.53
C LYS A 43 -16.62 -31.51 -1.99
N ILE A 44 -17.87 -31.25 -2.34
CA ILE A 44 -18.25 -30.74 -3.65
C ILE A 44 -18.30 -29.22 -3.55
N PHE A 45 -17.53 -28.55 -4.39
CA PHE A 45 -17.53 -27.10 -4.55
C PHE A 45 -18.32 -26.73 -5.80
N VAL A 46 -19.20 -25.73 -5.66
CA VAL A 46 -19.93 -25.14 -6.79
C VAL A 46 -19.76 -23.63 -6.70
N GLY A 47 -19.01 -23.06 -7.64
CA GLY A 47 -18.50 -21.69 -7.52
C GLY A 47 -17.56 -21.56 -6.32
N ASP A 48 -17.83 -20.61 -5.43
CA ASP A 48 -16.97 -20.30 -4.27
C ASP A 48 -17.42 -21.00 -2.97
N ASN A 49 -18.53 -21.76 -3.01
CA ASN A 49 -19.14 -22.34 -1.82
C ASN A 49 -19.06 -23.87 -1.79
N VAL A 50 -18.96 -24.42 -0.58
CA VAL A 50 -19.13 -25.86 -0.34
C VAL A 50 -20.61 -26.18 -0.49
N TYR A 51 -20.95 -26.94 -1.52
CA TYR A 51 -22.32 -27.36 -1.77
C TYR A 51 -22.71 -28.51 -0.85
N ARG A 52 -21.86 -29.55 -0.79
CA ARG A 52 -22.08 -30.78 -0.02
C ARG A 52 -20.79 -31.38 0.47
N GLU A 53 -20.86 -31.98 1.65
CA GLU A 53 -19.78 -32.74 2.28
C GLU A 53 -20.21 -34.21 2.38
N PHE A 54 -19.30 -35.12 2.02
CA PHE A 54 -19.51 -36.54 2.19
C PHE A 54 -19.24 -36.91 3.65
N ASN A 55 -20.22 -37.52 4.31
CA ASN A 55 -20.16 -37.94 5.71
C ASN A 55 -20.27 -39.46 5.87
N GLY A 56 -20.02 -40.24 4.81
CA GLY A 56 -20.04 -41.70 4.88
C GLY A 56 -19.02 -42.22 5.88
N THR A 57 -19.41 -43.24 6.64
CA THR A 57 -18.53 -43.94 7.60
C THR A 57 -17.50 -44.80 6.89
N ASP A 58 -17.85 -45.39 5.76
CA ASP A 58 -16.99 -46.23 4.94
C ASP A 58 -16.72 -45.56 3.59
N THR A 59 -15.46 -45.60 3.15
CA THR A 59 -15.03 -44.93 1.92
C THR A 59 -15.01 -45.93 0.76
N GLU A 60 -16.16 -46.55 0.50
CA GLU A 60 -16.31 -47.46 -0.64
C GLU A 60 -16.52 -46.68 -1.94
N LEU A 61 -16.02 -47.21 -3.05
CA LEU A 61 -16.10 -46.54 -4.36
C LEU A 61 -17.56 -46.27 -4.77
N ASP A 62 -18.43 -47.26 -4.56
CA ASP A 62 -19.83 -47.21 -4.99
C ASP A 62 -20.61 -46.14 -4.21
N GLU A 63 -20.40 -46.02 -2.90
CA GLU A 63 -21.06 -44.98 -2.08
C GLU A 63 -20.66 -43.56 -2.53
N ILE A 64 -19.40 -43.37 -2.91
CA ILE A 64 -18.89 -42.08 -3.36
C ILE A 64 -19.45 -41.74 -4.74
N VAL A 65 -19.53 -42.73 -5.63
CA VAL A 65 -20.13 -42.58 -6.97
C VAL A 65 -21.62 -42.24 -6.85
N ASP A 66 -22.34 -42.92 -5.97
CA ASP A 66 -23.74 -42.64 -5.65
C ASP A 66 -23.92 -41.24 -5.07
N PHE A 67 -23.01 -40.79 -4.19
CA PHE A 67 -23.03 -39.45 -3.65
C PHE A 67 -22.86 -38.39 -4.75
N VAL A 68 -21.93 -38.61 -5.69
CA VAL A 68 -21.70 -37.74 -6.85
C VAL A 68 -22.94 -37.72 -7.74
N TRP A 69 -23.48 -38.88 -8.10
CA TRP A 69 -24.69 -39.01 -8.92
C TRP A 69 -25.89 -38.30 -8.29
N ARG A 70 -26.12 -38.50 -6.98
CA ARG A 70 -27.28 -37.95 -6.27
C ARG A 70 -27.26 -36.42 -6.20
N HIS A 71 -26.07 -35.82 -6.14
CA HIS A 71 -25.92 -34.37 -5.96
C HIS A 71 -25.62 -33.60 -7.25
N LEU A 72 -24.83 -34.17 -8.16
CA LEU A 72 -24.40 -33.52 -9.40
C LEU A 72 -25.18 -34.03 -10.62
N ARG A 73 -25.90 -35.17 -10.51
CA ARG A 73 -26.67 -35.80 -11.60
C ARG A 73 -25.84 -36.05 -12.87
N ILE A 74 -24.55 -36.34 -12.69
CA ILE A 74 -23.60 -36.66 -13.74
C ILE A 74 -23.32 -38.16 -13.77
N MET A 75 -23.40 -38.78 -14.94
CA MET A 75 -23.06 -40.19 -15.11
C MET A 75 -21.55 -40.40 -15.23
N PRO A 76 -21.00 -41.50 -14.70
CA PRO A 76 -19.61 -41.87 -14.94
C PRO A 76 -19.39 -42.13 -16.44
N GLN A 77 -18.29 -41.62 -17.00
CA GLN A 77 -17.88 -41.87 -18.38
C GLN A 77 -16.87 -43.01 -18.49
N GLY A 78 -16.16 -43.31 -17.40
CA GLY A 78 -15.21 -44.40 -17.30
C GLY A 78 -15.72 -45.57 -16.46
N PRO A 79 -15.01 -46.72 -16.48
CA PRO A 79 -15.35 -47.87 -15.66
C PRO A 79 -15.14 -47.57 -14.18
N VAL A 80 -16.18 -47.81 -13.39
CA VAL A 80 -16.24 -47.64 -11.92
C VAL A 80 -15.72 -48.91 -11.26
N GLU A 81 -14.43 -49.16 -11.42
CA GLU A 81 -13.76 -50.31 -10.82
C GLU A 81 -12.40 -49.90 -10.30
N LEU A 82 -11.94 -50.52 -9.22
CA LEU A 82 -10.63 -50.25 -8.66
C LEU A 82 -9.55 -50.91 -9.51
N ARG A 83 -8.65 -50.11 -10.10
CA ARG A 83 -7.55 -50.62 -10.92
C ARG A 83 -6.21 -50.48 -10.21
N ARG A 84 -5.24 -51.35 -10.53
CA ARG A 84 -3.87 -51.25 -9.99
C ARG A 84 -3.21 -49.90 -10.27
N SER A 85 -3.58 -49.24 -11.38
CA SER A 85 -3.13 -47.89 -11.70
C SER A 85 -3.57 -46.85 -10.69
N ASP A 86 -4.70 -47.06 -10.03
CA ASP A 86 -5.30 -46.08 -9.12
C ASP A 86 -4.58 -46.06 -7.76
N PHE A 87 -3.68 -47.03 -7.51
CA PHE A 87 -2.76 -47.02 -6.37
C PHE A 87 -1.51 -46.18 -6.63
N LEU A 88 -1.27 -45.74 -7.87
CA LEU A 88 -0.10 -44.94 -8.23
C LEU A 88 -0.37 -43.47 -7.95
N GLY A 89 0.11 -42.99 -6.80
CA GLY A 89 0.21 -41.57 -6.45
C GLY A 89 -1.13 -40.85 -6.28
N PRO A 90 -1.17 -39.72 -5.56
CA PRO A 90 -2.38 -38.93 -5.43
C PRO A 90 -2.69 -38.16 -6.72
N ILE A 91 -3.98 -37.95 -6.99
CA ILE A 91 -4.48 -36.94 -7.95
C ILE A 91 -3.74 -35.61 -7.71
N PRO A 92 -3.51 -34.79 -8.76
CA PRO A 92 -2.89 -33.47 -8.64
C PRO A 92 -3.36 -32.74 -7.39
N ASN A 93 -2.40 -32.48 -6.50
CA ASN A 93 -2.57 -31.74 -5.25
C ASN A 93 -2.49 -30.23 -5.47
N GLN A 94 -2.15 -29.82 -6.69
CA GLN A 94 -2.02 -28.43 -7.04
C GLN A 94 -3.43 -27.86 -7.15
N ILE A 95 -3.88 -27.25 -6.05
CA ILE A 95 -4.86 -26.17 -6.12
C ILE A 95 -4.35 -25.30 -7.26
N LEU A 96 -5.15 -25.16 -8.31
CA LEU A 96 -4.88 -24.26 -9.41
C LEU A 96 -5.00 -22.85 -8.82
N ILE A 97 -4.04 -22.48 -7.96
CA ILE A 97 -3.73 -21.10 -7.60
C ILE A 97 -3.51 -20.51 -8.96
N ARG A 98 -4.54 -19.79 -9.38
CA ARG A 98 -4.67 -19.13 -10.66
C ARG A 98 -3.29 -18.60 -11.01
N GLN A 99 -2.60 -19.30 -11.92
CA GLN A 99 -1.18 -19.04 -12.26
C GLN A 99 -0.98 -17.59 -12.74
N THR A 100 -2.08 -16.91 -13.02
CA THR A 100 -2.18 -15.49 -13.31
C THR A 100 -1.77 -14.60 -12.14
N ASP A 101 -1.91 -14.95 -10.87
CA ASP A 101 -1.51 -14.00 -9.80
C ASP A 101 0.00 -14.00 -9.53
N VAL A 102 0.65 -15.16 -9.59
CA VAL A 102 2.08 -15.27 -9.23
C VAL A 102 2.98 -14.51 -10.22
N ARG A 103 2.60 -14.44 -11.50
CA ARG A 103 3.40 -13.75 -12.53
C ARG A 103 3.11 -12.24 -12.60
N PHE A 104 1.88 -11.82 -12.30
CA PHE A 104 1.49 -10.42 -12.40
C PHE A 104 1.80 -9.64 -11.11
N LEU A 105 1.82 -10.30 -9.95
CA LEU A 105 2.21 -9.69 -8.68
C LEU A 105 3.58 -8.99 -8.72
N PRO A 106 4.69 -9.64 -9.14
CA PRO A 106 5.99 -8.97 -9.21
C PRO A 106 5.98 -7.82 -10.23
N PHE A 107 5.23 -7.96 -11.33
CA PHE A 107 5.11 -6.92 -12.36
C PHE A 107 4.41 -5.65 -11.86
N VAL A 108 3.39 -5.79 -11.03
CA VAL A 108 2.71 -4.62 -10.41
C VAL A 108 3.66 -3.93 -9.43
N TRP A 109 4.42 -4.70 -8.64
CA TRP A 109 5.41 -4.16 -7.70
C TRP A 109 6.54 -3.40 -8.39
N THR A 110 7.04 -3.88 -9.54
CA THR A 110 8.09 -3.16 -10.28
C THR A 110 7.59 -1.84 -10.85
N ILE A 111 6.39 -1.79 -11.42
CA ILE A 111 5.78 -0.53 -11.90
C ILE A 111 5.58 0.45 -10.74
N PHE A 112 5.08 -0.03 -9.61
CA PHE A 112 4.89 0.80 -8.42
C PHE A 112 6.22 1.39 -7.93
N LEU A 113 7.26 0.57 -7.78
CA LEU A 113 8.60 1.02 -7.38
C LEU A 113 9.19 2.02 -8.38
N LEU A 114 9.03 1.79 -9.67
CA LEU A 114 9.52 2.68 -10.71
C LEU A 114 8.79 4.03 -10.68
N SER A 115 7.47 4.03 -10.46
CA SER A 115 6.67 5.23 -10.27
C SER A 115 7.11 6.02 -9.04
N VAL A 116 7.35 5.34 -7.91
CA VAL A 116 7.84 5.99 -6.68
C VAL A 116 9.22 6.58 -6.91
N LEU A 117 10.13 5.85 -7.55
CA LEU A 117 11.48 6.34 -7.85
C LEU A 117 11.44 7.58 -8.75
N TYR A 118 10.64 7.53 -9.83
CA TYR A 118 10.45 8.66 -10.73
C TYR A 118 9.85 9.88 -10.02
N PHE A 119 8.88 9.66 -9.12
CA PHE A 119 8.30 10.74 -8.34
C PHE A 119 9.33 11.36 -7.38
N VAL A 120 10.15 10.53 -6.72
CA VAL A 120 11.20 11.02 -5.83
C VAL A 120 12.26 11.79 -6.61
N THR A 121 12.75 11.30 -7.75
CA THR A 121 13.73 12.02 -8.58
C THR A 121 13.17 13.35 -9.08
N SER A 122 11.94 13.33 -9.62
CA SER A 122 11.26 14.55 -10.06
C SER A 122 11.04 15.54 -8.92
N CYS A 123 10.64 15.07 -7.74
CA CYS A 123 10.44 15.91 -6.56
C CYS A 123 11.77 16.50 -6.05
N LEU A 124 12.87 15.74 -6.10
CA LEU A 124 14.21 16.22 -5.74
C LEU A 124 14.71 17.27 -6.75
N ASP A 125 14.49 17.07 -8.04
CA ASP A 125 14.84 18.05 -9.07
C ASP A 125 13.98 19.31 -8.95
N LEU A 126 12.68 19.19 -8.69
CA LEU A 126 11.80 20.32 -8.37
C LEU A 126 12.28 21.07 -7.12
N ARG A 127 12.71 20.36 -6.07
CA ARG A 127 13.30 20.99 -4.88
C ARG A 127 14.61 21.71 -5.20
N ARG A 128 15.48 21.11 -6.01
CA ARG A 128 16.77 21.70 -6.42
C ARG A 128 16.56 22.93 -7.31
N VAL A 129 15.67 22.85 -8.30
CA VAL A 129 15.27 23.98 -9.15
C VAL A 129 14.62 25.08 -8.30
N ARG A 130 13.72 24.73 -7.37
CA ARG A 130 13.12 25.69 -6.43
C ARG A 130 14.17 26.36 -5.55
N GLN A 131 15.20 25.65 -5.11
CA GLN A 131 16.32 26.23 -4.36
C GLN A 131 17.08 27.25 -5.22
N HIS A 132 17.44 26.93 -6.47
CA HIS A 132 18.08 27.89 -7.38
C HIS A 132 17.19 29.09 -7.72
N LEU A 133 15.88 28.88 -7.84
CA LEU A 133 14.94 29.97 -8.11
C LEU A 133 14.81 30.89 -6.89
N SER A 134 14.84 30.32 -5.67
CA SER A 134 14.84 31.09 -4.43
C SER A 134 16.14 31.88 -4.20
N SER A 135 17.30 31.39 -4.66
CA SER A 135 18.55 32.16 -4.59
C SER A 135 18.58 33.30 -5.60
N LEU A 136 18.05 33.09 -6.82
CA LEU A 136 17.89 34.14 -7.81
C LEU A 136 16.88 35.21 -7.39
N LEU A 137 15.81 34.83 -6.70
CA LEU A 137 14.82 35.78 -6.17
C LEU A 137 15.34 36.61 -4.98
N LYS A 138 16.47 36.22 -4.36
CA LYS A 138 17.17 37.05 -3.38
C LYS A 138 18.09 38.11 -4.02
N CYS A 139 18.56 37.89 -5.25
CA CYS A 139 19.36 38.86 -6.00
C CYS A 139 18.66 40.20 -6.34
N PRO A 140 17.34 40.30 -6.62
CA PRO A 140 16.70 41.60 -6.88
C PRO A 140 16.64 42.51 -5.65
N GLY A 141 16.72 41.98 -4.43
CA GLY A 141 16.75 42.81 -3.21
C GLY A 141 17.93 43.77 -3.19
N HIS A 142 19.13 43.29 -3.53
CA HIS A 142 20.34 44.12 -3.57
C HIS A 142 20.36 45.08 -4.79
N LEU A 143 19.69 44.72 -5.88
CA LEU A 143 19.65 45.55 -7.10
C LEU A 143 18.60 46.67 -6.98
N LEU A 144 17.49 46.42 -6.29
CA LEU A 144 16.48 47.42 -5.93
C LEU A 144 17.04 48.41 -4.90
N ASP A 145 17.69 47.92 -3.84
CA ASP A 145 18.35 48.76 -2.83
C ASP A 145 19.40 49.71 -3.46
N ARG A 146 20.20 49.20 -4.42
CA ARG A 146 21.14 50.04 -5.19
C ARG A 146 20.45 51.09 -6.06
N ARG A 147 19.23 50.80 -6.54
CA ARG A 147 18.45 51.72 -7.39
C ARG A 147 17.82 52.83 -6.55
N ASP A 148 17.34 52.47 -5.36
CA ASP A 148 16.76 53.39 -4.39
C ASP A 148 17.83 54.33 -3.83
N TYR A 149 19.00 53.82 -3.44
CA TYR A 149 20.15 54.65 -3.03
C TYR A 149 20.59 55.64 -4.12
N ARG A 150 20.62 55.20 -5.40
CA ARG A 150 20.99 56.08 -6.52
C ARG A 150 19.91 57.14 -6.79
N SER A 151 18.64 56.83 -6.54
CA SER A 151 17.52 57.76 -6.65
C SER A 151 17.61 58.84 -5.57
N GLU A 152 17.81 58.45 -4.31
CA GLU A 152 18.00 59.37 -3.19
C GLU A 152 19.15 60.34 -3.43
N ARG A 153 20.28 59.86 -3.96
CA ARG A 153 21.45 60.71 -4.24
C ARG A 153 21.17 61.77 -5.32
N ARG A 154 20.33 61.45 -6.31
CA ARG A 154 19.89 62.40 -7.35
C ARG A 154 18.97 63.45 -6.77
N ASN A 155 18.06 63.04 -5.90
CA ASN A 155 17.13 63.94 -5.22
C ASN A 155 17.88 64.88 -4.27
N ALA A 156 18.82 64.36 -3.48
CA ALA A 156 19.67 65.16 -2.59
C ALA A 156 20.52 66.20 -3.35
N ALA A 157 21.06 65.84 -4.52
CA ALA A 157 21.79 66.79 -5.36
C ALA A 157 20.86 67.87 -5.95
N ALA A 158 19.61 67.54 -6.29
CA ALA A 158 18.63 68.52 -6.75
C ALA A 158 18.24 69.51 -5.65
N TYR A 159 18.11 69.07 -4.40
CA TYR A 159 17.86 69.95 -3.25
C TYR A 159 19.06 70.85 -2.92
N ALA A 160 20.29 70.37 -3.13
CA ALA A 160 21.51 71.16 -2.93
C ALA A 160 21.75 72.23 -4.01
N ALA A 161 21.11 72.10 -5.19
CA ALA A 161 21.21 73.07 -6.28
C ALA A 161 20.17 74.21 -6.20
N LEU A 162 19.25 74.16 -5.23
CA LEU A 162 18.28 75.23 -5.00
C LEU A 162 18.93 76.37 -4.18
N PRO A 163 18.62 77.65 -4.47
CA PRO A 163 19.02 78.76 -3.61
C PRO A 163 18.47 78.54 -2.20
N SER A 164 19.31 78.71 -1.18
CA SER A 164 18.92 78.54 0.22
C SER A 164 17.71 79.41 0.56
N LEU A 165 16.57 78.76 0.85
CA LEU A 165 15.41 79.41 1.45
C LEU A 165 15.80 79.89 2.87
N PRO A 166 15.29 81.04 3.35
CA PRO A 166 15.69 81.59 4.64
C PRO A 166 15.27 80.67 5.78
N PRO A 167 16.02 80.66 6.89
CA PRO A 167 15.72 79.81 8.04
C PRO A 167 14.35 80.17 8.64
N PRO A 168 13.56 79.18 9.09
CA PRO A 168 12.34 79.46 9.83
C PRO A 168 12.68 80.21 11.14
N PRO A 169 11.84 81.17 11.57
CA PRO A 169 12.13 81.98 12.74
C PRO A 169 12.23 81.11 14.00
N SER A 170 13.37 81.23 14.65
CA SER A 170 13.71 80.68 15.95
C SER A 170 12.87 81.33 17.06
N SER A 171 11.99 80.57 17.69
CA SER A 171 11.57 80.81 19.07
C SER A 171 12.16 79.69 19.93
N ALA A 172 13.45 79.85 20.25
CA ALA A 172 14.08 79.32 21.46
C ALA A 172 13.52 80.14 22.64
N SER A 173 13.30 79.63 23.86
CA SER A 173 13.79 78.42 24.51
C SER A 173 13.24 78.36 25.93
N GLN A 174 13.37 77.17 26.53
CA GLN A 174 13.77 76.93 27.93
C GLN A 174 12.63 76.97 29.00
N THR A 175 12.47 76.02 29.93
CA THR A 175 13.48 75.33 30.75
C THR A 175 12.92 74.10 31.48
N GLN A 176 13.69 73.01 31.42
CA GLN A 176 14.00 71.94 32.40
C GLN A 176 12.95 71.31 33.34
N SER A 177 13.14 69.99 33.53
CA SER A 177 13.51 69.31 34.81
C SER A 177 12.76 67.98 34.91
N SER A 178 13.35 66.84 34.57
CA SER A 178 14.30 66.01 35.34
C SER A 178 13.62 65.02 36.33
N VAL A 179 14.22 63.82 36.41
CA VAL A 179 14.29 62.91 37.57
C VAL A 179 13.16 61.87 37.76
N SER A 180 13.56 60.62 37.51
CA SER A 180 13.29 59.37 38.27
C SER A 180 11.83 58.87 38.37
N THR A 181 11.52 57.58 38.39
CA THR A 181 12.08 56.53 39.26
C THR A 181 11.60 55.15 38.77
N SER A 182 12.42 54.14 39.09
CA SER A 182 12.19 52.69 39.22
C SER A 182 10.75 52.20 39.49
N THR A 183 10.39 50.94 39.22
CA THR A 183 10.55 49.80 40.16
C THR A 183 9.68 48.65 39.58
N SER A 184 10.24 47.47 39.25
CA SER A 184 10.01 46.17 39.95
C SER A 184 8.65 45.50 39.58
N THR A 185 8.45 44.20 39.43
CA THR A 185 9.23 42.97 39.55
C THR A 185 8.31 41.86 39.03
N GLU A 186 8.84 40.91 38.25
CA GLU A 186 8.15 39.65 37.94
C GLU A 186 9.01 38.52 38.51
N PRO A 187 8.50 37.68 39.45
CA PRO A 187 9.21 36.50 39.91
C PRO A 187 8.63 35.21 39.28
N HIS A 188 9.49 34.51 38.55
CA HIS A 188 9.60 33.03 38.59
C HIS A 188 10.25 32.64 39.97
N PRO A 189 10.35 31.38 40.44
CA PRO A 189 10.00 30.06 39.89
C PRO A 189 9.25 29.14 40.90
N THR A 190 8.99 27.83 40.70
CA THR A 190 9.86 26.64 40.92
C THR A 190 8.90 25.43 40.76
N ALA A 191 9.10 24.46 39.86
CA ALA A 191 9.88 23.23 40.02
C ALA A 191 9.65 22.51 41.38
N ASP A 192 8.72 21.55 41.38
CA ASP A 192 8.86 20.13 41.77
C ASP A 192 7.60 19.35 41.36
#